data_AF-A0A5C6SWM7-F1
#
_entry.id   AF-A0A5C6SWM7-F1
#
_cell.length_a   1.000
_cell.length_b   1.000
_cell.length_c   1.000
_cell.angle_alpha   90.00
_cell.angle_beta   90.00
_cell.angle_gamma   90.00
#
_symmetry.space_group_name_H-M   'P 1'
#
loop_
_entity.id
_entity.type
_entity.pdbx_description
1 polymer ?
#
loop_
_entity_poly.entity_id
_entity_poly.type
_entity_poly.pdbx_seq_one_letter_code
_entity_poly.pdbx_strand_id
1 'polypeptide(L)'
;MAFQQRAWLIARHKMARLETVDAVFTANNDIFSLLTWSSLKNSKIGTLLALYCWITPLVVVLTAETLAVVAGVTEELVSCPSVRTLNFDNEANYDCRERPVINGRTLRSVAHFNTTSRETKPKDFNLTHFDYWNAASTMYRSVVSNKAVFMREPLVRDESAEEPRPKDLDVFKNEPIIWIGYSTVKNINEQQPKNKEEKGWDIAYTAVIFGCEHYQVNYTVRFDYVRGAQSYKIKKREYVRKVVNTTPVSENTPGKTSKKISVPESNWVHPQDFKEYCRTAVYHVIGNGLRRYVGGSVNTATNKTTTYILLTSLGAKINPLPITDLHQGIQKLYEDLVMSLFSEPSFVAVAWASNGKPSGTGKGDASTRYPCRQQRQTTLFVCKQVQLLCVYAASILLAVIGVLVGIQAYREAGVMLNMKPSSIVGASKNGALGAESGDARTGYGLVQDRAETNLRAPGREGNISQQRRL
;
A
#
# COMPACT_ATOMS: atom_id res chain seq x y z
N MET A 1 -37.35 -40.32 -10.10
CA MET A 1 -37.48 -41.55 -9.26
C MET A 1 -38.68 -41.45 -8.31
N ALA A 2 -38.52 -41.25 -6.99
CA ALA A 2 -39.61 -41.35 -6.00
C ALA A 2 -40.83 -40.46 -6.29
N PHE A 3 -40.62 -39.22 -6.73
CA PHE A 3 -41.69 -38.31 -7.15
C PHE A 3 -42.56 -38.89 -8.29
N GLN A 4 -41.92 -39.40 -9.35
CA GLN A 4 -42.60 -40.01 -10.49
C GLN A 4 -43.32 -41.32 -10.13
N GLN A 5 -42.78 -42.14 -9.20
CA GLN A 5 -43.49 -43.31 -8.67
C GLN A 5 -44.78 -42.90 -7.96
N ARG A 6 -44.74 -41.81 -7.19
CA ARG A 6 -45.88 -41.28 -6.44
C ARG A 6 -46.94 -40.65 -7.36
N ALA A 7 -46.54 -39.96 -8.42
CA ALA A 7 -47.44 -39.46 -9.46
C ALA A 7 -48.29 -40.58 -10.08
N TRP A 8 -47.66 -41.68 -10.48
CA TRP A 8 -48.33 -42.86 -11.04
C TRP A 8 -49.26 -43.57 -10.05
N LEU A 9 -48.88 -43.65 -8.77
CA LEU A 9 -49.76 -44.21 -7.72
C LEU A 9 -51.05 -43.41 -7.54
N ILE A 10 -50.96 -42.07 -7.54
CA ILE A 10 -52.10 -41.18 -7.40
C ILE A 10 -53.04 -41.32 -8.60
N ALA A 11 -52.52 -41.29 -9.83
CA ALA A 11 -53.31 -41.50 -11.04
C ALA A 11 -54.02 -42.86 -11.11
N ARG A 12 -53.49 -43.90 -10.46
CA ARG A 12 -54.07 -45.24 -10.45
C ARG A 12 -55.09 -45.49 -9.33
N HIS A 13 -54.98 -44.82 -8.17
CA HIS A 13 -55.78 -45.11 -6.97
C HIS A 13 -56.72 -44.00 -6.51
N LYS A 14 -56.62 -42.78 -7.06
CA LYS A 14 -57.58 -41.70 -6.80
C LYS A 14 -58.09 -41.12 -8.11
N MET A 15 -59.40 -40.92 -8.20
CA MET A 15 -59.97 -40.11 -9.28
C MET A 15 -59.55 -38.66 -9.07
N ALA A 16 -58.77 -38.12 -10.01
CA ALA A 16 -58.31 -36.74 -10.01
C ALA A 16 -58.79 -36.03 -11.30
N ARG A 17 -58.85 -34.69 -11.27
CA ARG A 17 -59.02 -33.92 -12.51
C ARG A 17 -57.79 -34.08 -13.39
N LEU A 18 -57.99 -34.16 -14.70
CA LEU A 18 -56.92 -34.35 -15.69
C LEU A 18 -55.79 -33.32 -15.51
N GLU A 19 -56.16 -32.05 -15.31
CA GLU A 19 -55.25 -30.92 -15.01
C GLU A 19 -54.34 -31.17 -13.80
N THR A 20 -54.84 -31.86 -12.77
CA THR A 20 -54.07 -32.16 -11.55
C THR A 20 -53.08 -33.30 -11.77
N VAL A 21 -53.37 -34.22 -12.71
CA VAL A 21 -52.41 -35.25 -13.12
C VAL A 21 -51.31 -34.62 -13.98
N ASP A 22 -51.69 -33.80 -14.95
CA ASP A 22 -50.76 -33.13 -15.87
C ASP A 22 -49.82 -32.16 -15.13
N ALA A 23 -50.35 -31.38 -14.19
CA ALA A 23 -49.56 -30.55 -13.28
C ALA A 23 -48.54 -31.36 -12.44
N VAL A 24 -48.89 -32.58 -12.02
CA VAL A 24 -47.98 -33.43 -11.24
C VAL A 24 -46.87 -34.05 -12.10
N PHE A 25 -47.08 -34.24 -13.41
CA PHE A 25 -45.99 -34.67 -14.31
C PHE A 25 -45.15 -33.49 -14.81
N THR A 26 -45.75 -32.33 -15.05
CA THR A 26 -45.09 -31.09 -15.51
C THR A 26 -44.26 -30.40 -14.41
N ALA A 27 -44.58 -30.67 -13.14
CA ALA A 27 -43.87 -30.31 -11.91
C ALA A 27 -42.32 -30.31 -11.94
N ASN A 28 -41.72 -31.22 -12.72
CA ASN A 28 -40.27 -31.39 -12.80
C ASN A 28 -39.61 -30.31 -13.69
N ASN A 29 -40.39 -29.65 -14.54
CA ASN A 29 -39.93 -28.64 -15.48
C ASN A 29 -40.48 -27.25 -15.14
N ASP A 30 -41.69 -27.17 -14.56
CA ASP A 30 -42.27 -25.94 -14.02
C ASP A 30 -42.77 -26.13 -12.58
N ILE A 31 -42.16 -25.39 -11.65
CA ILE A 31 -42.50 -25.40 -10.22
C ILE A 31 -43.89 -24.81 -9.92
N PHE A 32 -44.38 -23.87 -10.74
CA PHE A 32 -45.65 -23.18 -10.49
C PHE A 32 -46.87 -24.04 -10.82
N SER A 33 -46.75 -24.98 -11.77
CA SER A 33 -47.78 -25.98 -12.11
C SER A 33 -48.33 -26.72 -10.87
N LEU A 34 -47.47 -27.05 -9.90
CA LEU A 34 -47.84 -27.74 -8.66
C LEU A 34 -48.47 -26.84 -7.58
N LEU A 35 -48.33 -25.51 -7.67
CA LEU A 35 -48.75 -24.58 -6.62
C LEU A 35 -50.26 -24.28 -6.65
N THR A 36 -51.02 -24.94 -7.54
CA THR A 36 -52.48 -24.80 -7.62
C THR A 36 -53.17 -25.33 -6.35
N TRP A 37 -54.18 -24.60 -5.87
CA TRP A 37 -54.91 -24.92 -4.63
C TRP A 37 -55.53 -26.34 -4.64
N SER A 38 -55.95 -26.83 -5.82
CA SER A 38 -56.42 -28.21 -6.03
C SER A 38 -55.31 -29.24 -5.79
N SER A 39 -54.10 -28.99 -6.30
CA SER A 39 -52.97 -29.91 -6.18
C SER A 39 -52.48 -30.00 -4.72
N LEU A 40 -52.30 -28.86 -4.03
CA LEU A 40 -51.93 -28.83 -2.61
C LEU A 40 -52.91 -29.61 -1.73
N LYS A 41 -54.23 -29.50 -1.97
CA LYS A 41 -55.25 -30.17 -1.16
C LYS A 41 -55.25 -31.69 -1.36
N ASN A 42 -55.01 -32.15 -2.59
CA ASN A 42 -55.19 -33.55 -2.99
C ASN A 42 -53.89 -34.38 -3.02
N SER A 43 -52.73 -33.75 -3.25
CA SER A 43 -51.43 -34.39 -3.53
C SER A 43 -50.30 -33.97 -2.56
N LYS A 44 -50.66 -33.62 -1.31
CA LYS A 44 -49.77 -33.06 -0.26
C LYS A 44 -48.31 -33.53 -0.31
N ILE A 45 -48.08 -34.84 -0.30
CA ILE A 45 -46.72 -35.43 -0.21
C ILE A 45 -46.01 -35.46 -1.58
N GLY A 46 -46.75 -35.51 -2.70
CA GLY A 46 -46.17 -35.32 -4.03
C GLY A 46 -45.60 -33.90 -4.19
N THR A 47 -46.38 -32.89 -3.79
CA THR A 47 -45.96 -31.49 -3.79
C THR A 47 -44.73 -31.24 -2.91
N LEU A 48 -44.66 -31.85 -1.72
CA LEU A 48 -43.48 -31.78 -0.84
C LEU A 48 -42.21 -32.38 -1.47
N LEU A 49 -42.34 -33.52 -2.17
CA LEU A 49 -41.22 -34.16 -2.87
C LEU A 49 -40.67 -33.30 -4.02
N ALA A 50 -41.54 -32.66 -4.80
CA ALA A 50 -41.11 -31.75 -5.85
C ALA A 50 -40.44 -30.49 -5.28
N LEU A 51 -41.04 -29.88 -4.26
CA LEU A 51 -40.49 -28.71 -3.57
C LEU A 51 -39.09 -29.01 -2.98
N TYR A 52 -38.88 -30.20 -2.42
CA TYR A 52 -37.56 -30.66 -1.98
C TYR A 52 -36.55 -30.75 -3.13
N CYS A 53 -36.93 -31.32 -4.28
CA CYS A 53 -36.08 -31.38 -5.47
C CYS A 53 -35.69 -29.99 -6.00
N TRP A 54 -36.60 -29.01 -5.96
CA TRP A 54 -36.33 -27.63 -6.38
C TRP A 54 -35.50 -26.80 -5.38
N ILE A 55 -35.61 -27.07 -4.08
CA ILE A 55 -34.82 -26.38 -3.04
C ILE A 55 -33.38 -26.93 -2.96
N THR A 56 -33.16 -28.20 -3.30
CA THR A 56 -31.83 -28.85 -3.18
C THR A 56 -30.70 -28.09 -3.91
N PRO A 57 -30.86 -27.63 -5.18
CA PRO A 57 -29.84 -26.80 -5.85
C PRO A 57 -29.56 -25.46 -5.15
N LEU A 58 -30.58 -24.82 -4.57
CA LEU A 58 -30.43 -23.56 -3.84
C LEU A 58 -29.49 -23.72 -2.63
N VAL A 59 -29.63 -24.81 -1.88
CA VAL A 59 -28.77 -25.12 -0.73
C VAL A 59 -27.31 -25.28 -1.17
N VAL A 60 -27.05 -25.96 -2.29
CA VAL A 60 -25.69 -26.14 -2.82
C VAL A 60 -25.06 -24.80 -3.20
N VAL A 61 -25.79 -23.91 -3.88
CA VAL A 61 -25.31 -22.56 -4.20
C VAL A 61 -25.01 -21.76 -2.92
N LEU A 62 -25.91 -21.79 -1.93
CA LEU A 62 -25.72 -21.09 -0.66
C LEU A 62 -24.54 -21.65 0.17
N THR A 63 -24.20 -22.94 0.04
CA THR A 63 -22.98 -23.48 0.70
C THR A 63 -21.69 -22.90 0.12
N ALA A 64 -21.64 -22.62 -1.20
CA ALA A 64 -20.45 -22.05 -1.84
C ALA A 64 -20.15 -20.61 -1.36
N GLU A 65 -21.19 -19.82 -1.08
CA GLU A 65 -21.10 -18.43 -0.60
C GLU A 65 -20.65 -18.29 0.88
N THR A 66 -20.46 -19.40 1.61
CA THR A 66 -20.04 -19.35 3.04
C THR A 66 -18.59 -18.91 3.27
N LEU A 67 -17.79 -18.85 2.20
CA LEU A 67 -16.38 -18.48 2.21
C LEU A 67 -16.12 -17.21 1.38
N ALA A 68 -15.85 -16.08 2.03
CA ALA A 68 -15.53 -14.84 1.34
C ALA A 68 -14.01 -14.70 1.12
N VAL A 69 -13.58 -14.48 -0.13
CA VAL A 69 -12.19 -14.11 -0.43
C VAL A 69 -12.04 -12.60 -0.27
N VAL A 70 -11.19 -12.17 0.67
CA VAL A 70 -10.91 -10.75 0.93
C VAL A 70 -9.44 -10.47 0.67
N ALA A 71 -9.14 -9.37 -0.01
CA ALA A 71 -7.78 -8.86 -0.14
C ALA A 71 -7.31 -8.33 1.22
N GLY A 72 -6.48 -9.10 1.92
CA GLY A 72 -5.90 -8.73 3.20
C GLY A 72 -4.47 -8.21 3.05
N VAL A 73 -3.99 -7.58 4.12
CA VAL A 73 -2.57 -7.30 4.33
C VAL A 73 -2.13 -8.06 5.57
N THR A 74 -1.19 -9.00 5.41
CA THR A 74 -0.50 -9.59 6.56
C THR A 74 0.72 -8.75 6.90
N GLU A 75 0.85 -8.36 8.16
CA GLU A 75 2.09 -7.77 8.71
C GLU A 75 2.91 -8.87 9.36
N GLU A 76 4.16 -9.03 8.91
CA GLU A 76 5.13 -9.92 9.54
C GLU A 76 6.32 -9.10 10.05
N LEU A 77 6.75 -9.38 11.28
CA LEU A 77 8.01 -8.84 11.81
C LEU A 77 9.15 -9.73 11.32
N VAL A 78 9.90 -9.24 10.34
CA VAL A 78 10.95 -9.97 9.64
C VAL A 78 12.30 -9.30 9.89
N SER A 79 13.41 -10.01 9.66
CA SER A 79 14.76 -9.44 9.74
C SER A 79 15.26 -9.14 8.33
N CYS A 80 15.26 -7.86 7.95
CA CYS A 80 15.64 -7.42 6.60
C CYS A 80 17.17 -7.34 6.47
N PRO A 81 17.78 -7.92 5.41
CA PRO A 81 19.18 -7.69 5.10
C PRO A 81 19.41 -6.30 4.49
N SER A 82 20.65 -5.82 4.54
CA SER A 82 21.12 -4.59 3.86
C SER A 82 20.49 -3.26 4.32
N VAL A 83 19.94 -3.17 5.54
CA VAL A 83 19.41 -1.91 6.08
C VAL A 83 20.55 -0.99 6.50
N ARG A 84 20.56 0.23 5.95
CA ARG A 84 21.61 1.23 6.14
C ARG A 84 21.16 2.37 7.05
N THR A 85 22.11 3.00 7.73
CA THR A 85 21.96 4.22 8.53
C THR A 85 23.06 5.23 8.18
N LEU A 86 22.90 6.49 8.57
CA LEU A 86 23.99 7.47 8.49
C LEU A 86 24.70 7.55 9.85
N ASN A 87 26.02 7.34 9.83
CA ASN A 87 26.88 7.47 11.00
C ASN A 87 28.11 8.32 10.65
N PHE A 88 28.06 9.60 10.99
CA PHE A 88 29.15 10.55 10.76
C PHE A 88 30.34 10.35 11.71
N ASP A 89 30.23 9.56 12.79
CA ASP A 89 31.41 9.14 13.57
C ASP A 89 32.39 8.30 12.75
N ASN A 90 31.93 7.64 11.68
CA ASN A 90 32.81 6.89 10.80
C ASN A 90 33.75 7.81 10.00
N GLU A 91 33.29 9.00 9.60
CA GLU A 91 34.13 10.02 8.94
C GLU A 91 35.20 10.56 9.88
N ALA A 92 34.89 10.63 11.19
CA ALA A 92 35.79 11.09 12.23
C ALA A 92 36.91 10.06 12.56
N ASN A 93 36.67 8.77 12.32
CA ASN A 93 37.66 7.69 12.49
C ASN A 93 38.31 7.26 11.15
N TYR A 94 38.05 7.98 10.05
CA TYR A 94 38.51 7.64 8.72
C TYR A 94 39.74 8.45 8.34
N ASP A 95 40.87 7.78 8.11
CA ASP A 95 42.05 8.42 7.53
C ASP A 95 41.79 8.69 6.03
N CYS A 96 41.87 9.95 5.62
CA CYS A 96 41.70 10.34 4.22
C CYS A 96 42.85 9.88 3.29
N ARG A 97 44.01 9.55 3.86
CA ARG A 97 45.21 9.07 3.16
C ARG A 97 45.15 7.56 2.92
N GLU A 98 44.78 6.77 3.92
CA GLU A 98 44.60 5.31 3.81
C GLU A 98 43.14 4.96 3.52
N ARG A 99 42.78 4.84 2.24
CA ARG A 99 41.40 4.54 1.81
C ARG A 99 41.04 3.07 2.08
N PRO A 100 40.22 2.73 3.11
CA PRO A 100 39.74 1.37 3.32
C PRO A 100 39.01 0.85 2.08
N VAL A 101 39.41 -0.35 1.67
CA VAL A 101 38.77 -1.11 0.58
C VAL A 101 37.75 -2.04 1.21
N ILE A 102 36.46 -1.82 0.91
CA ILE A 102 35.38 -2.72 1.31
C ILE A 102 34.74 -3.28 0.04
N ASN A 103 34.64 -4.61 -0.05
CA ASN A 103 34.08 -5.32 -1.21
C ASN A 103 34.74 -4.92 -2.56
N GLY A 104 36.06 -4.78 -2.57
CA GLY A 104 36.85 -4.45 -3.77
C GLY A 104 36.72 -2.99 -4.24
N ARG A 105 36.05 -2.11 -3.49
CA ARG A 105 35.96 -0.67 -3.79
C ARG A 105 36.51 0.15 -2.63
N THR A 106 37.24 1.22 -2.95
CA THR A 106 37.66 2.23 -1.97
C THR A 106 36.45 3.03 -1.51
N LEU A 107 36.25 3.12 -0.19
CA LEU A 107 35.29 4.07 0.38
C LEU A 107 35.74 5.52 0.12
N ARG A 108 34.81 6.46 0.22
CA ARG A 108 35.08 7.89 0.02
C ARG A 108 34.40 8.73 1.10
N SER A 109 35.10 9.73 1.61
CA SER A 109 34.51 10.74 2.49
C SER A 109 33.55 11.65 1.71
N VAL A 110 32.59 12.22 2.44
CA VAL A 110 31.76 13.35 1.97
C VAL A 110 32.61 14.61 1.72
N ALA A 111 33.66 14.81 2.51
CA ALA A 111 34.61 15.92 2.35
C ALA A 111 35.87 15.51 1.56
N HIS A 112 36.59 16.50 1.06
CA HIS A 112 37.92 16.33 0.46
C HIS A 112 38.93 17.14 1.26
N PHE A 113 39.93 16.44 1.81
CA PHE A 113 41.02 17.00 2.59
C PHE A 113 42.30 17.05 1.73
N ASN A 114 43.13 18.06 1.97
CA ASN A 114 44.46 18.18 1.40
C ASN A 114 45.50 18.23 2.53
N THR A 115 46.76 17.97 2.22
CA THR A 115 47.85 17.92 3.19
C THR A 115 48.85 19.06 2.97
N THR A 116 49.41 19.61 4.06
CA THR A 116 50.55 20.54 3.96
C THR A 116 51.89 19.83 3.79
N SER A 117 51.94 18.49 3.95
CA SER A 117 53.15 17.67 3.86
C SER A 117 53.47 17.25 2.42
N ARG A 118 54.73 17.37 2.01
CA ARG A 118 55.23 16.76 0.76
C ARG A 118 55.63 15.29 0.92
N GLU A 119 55.98 14.87 2.13
CA GLU A 119 56.23 13.47 2.45
C GLU A 119 54.92 12.78 2.84
N THR A 120 54.73 11.56 2.33
CA THR A 120 53.40 10.93 2.22
C THR A 120 52.84 10.33 3.51
N LYS A 121 53.62 10.27 4.62
CA LYS A 121 53.16 9.73 5.92
C LYS A 121 53.81 10.35 7.18
N PRO A 122 53.45 11.57 7.61
CA PRO A 122 53.55 11.96 9.01
C PRO A 122 52.38 11.33 9.78
N LYS A 123 52.66 10.47 10.77
CA LYS A 123 51.66 10.05 11.78
C LYS A 123 51.46 11.12 12.88
N ASP A 124 52.37 12.07 12.96
CA ASP A 124 52.41 13.10 13.99
C ASP A 124 52.02 14.46 13.38
N PHE A 125 50.86 14.98 13.78
CA PHE A 125 50.38 16.29 13.37
C PHE A 125 51.17 17.38 14.09
N ASN A 126 51.78 18.28 13.33
CA ASN A 126 52.57 19.41 13.84
C ASN A 126 52.04 20.74 13.27
N LEU A 127 52.42 21.87 13.86
CA LEU A 127 52.03 23.22 13.40
C LEU A 127 52.34 23.51 11.91
N THR A 128 53.28 22.77 11.32
CA THR A 128 53.69 22.86 9.91
C THR A 128 53.12 21.74 9.02
N HIS A 129 52.67 20.63 9.62
CA HIS A 129 52.29 19.38 8.93
C HIS A 129 50.91 18.91 9.42
N PHE A 130 49.86 19.28 8.71
CA PHE A 130 48.48 18.88 9.01
C PHE A 130 47.63 18.68 7.75
N ASP A 131 46.52 17.97 7.92
CA ASP A 131 45.51 17.80 6.88
C ASP A 131 44.36 18.78 7.12
N TYR A 132 43.93 19.46 6.07
CA TYR A 132 42.97 20.54 6.12
C TYR A 132 41.83 20.32 5.12
N TRP A 133 40.67 20.92 5.39
CA TRP A 133 39.53 20.85 4.48
C TRP A 133 39.81 21.71 3.24
N ASN A 134 39.73 21.08 2.06
CA ASN A 134 39.97 21.74 0.78
C ASN A 134 38.66 21.98 0.02
N ALA A 135 37.79 20.96 -0.04
CA ALA A 135 36.54 21.05 -0.79
C ALA A 135 35.49 20.01 -0.35
N ALA A 136 34.28 20.12 -0.89
CA ALA A 136 33.35 18.99 -0.95
C ALA A 136 33.91 17.88 -1.87
N SER A 137 33.72 16.60 -1.54
CA SER A 137 34.22 15.53 -2.41
C SER A 137 33.53 15.55 -3.78
N THR A 138 34.26 15.19 -4.84
CA THR A 138 33.71 15.20 -6.20
C THR A 138 32.52 14.25 -6.35
N MET A 139 32.48 13.18 -5.56
CA MET A 139 31.34 12.25 -5.49
C MET A 139 30.14 12.88 -4.78
N TYR A 140 30.34 13.57 -3.64
CA TYR A 140 29.28 14.34 -2.98
C TYR A 140 28.72 15.42 -3.91
N ARG A 141 29.60 16.19 -4.56
CA ARG A 141 29.19 17.22 -5.53
C ARG A 141 28.41 16.61 -6.69
N SER A 142 28.86 15.50 -7.27
CA SER A 142 28.20 14.86 -8.42
C SER A 142 26.87 14.18 -8.05
N VAL A 143 26.81 13.45 -6.94
CA VAL A 143 25.67 12.56 -6.63
C VAL A 143 24.69 13.14 -5.61
N VAL A 144 25.13 14.01 -4.70
CA VAL A 144 24.26 14.55 -3.64
C VAL A 144 23.87 15.99 -3.95
N SER A 145 24.83 16.86 -4.27
CA SER A 145 24.51 18.23 -4.71
C SER A 145 23.90 18.21 -6.11
N ASN A 146 24.62 17.64 -7.10
CA ASN A 146 24.21 17.77 -8.49
C ASN A 146 23.10 16.80 -8.90
N LYS A 147 23.13 15.51 -8.54
CA LYS A 147 22.07 14.59 -8.98
C LYS A 147 20.71 14.84 -8.30
N ALA A 148 20.69 15.37 -7.07
CA ALA A 148 19.45 15.70 -6.37
C ALA A 148 18.80 17.02 -6.86
N VAL A 149 19.58 17.94 -7.45
CA VAL A 149 19.09 19.30 -7.83
C VAL A 149 19.24 19.64 -9.32
N PHE A 150 20.22 19.07 -10.03
CA PHE A 150 20.60 19.41 -11.42
C PHE A 150 20.35 18.26 -12.43
N MET A 151 19.11 17.76 -12.49
CA MET A 151 18.55 17.37 -13.79
C MET A 151 18.02 18.63 -14.50
N ARG A 152 18.81 19.69 -14.78
CA ARG A 152 19.95 19.73 -15.72
C ARG A 152 20.70 21.09 -15.70
N GLU A 153 21.98 21.31 -16.03
CA GLU A 153 23.21 20.48 -15.92
C GLU A 153 24.43 21.29 -15.31
N PRO A 154 25.42 21.94 -15.99
CA PRO A 154 26.74 22.14 -15.35
C PRO A 154 27.37 23.56 -15.34
N LEU A 155 28.25 23.85 -14.36
CA LEU A 155 29.26 24.92 -14.44
C LEU A 155 30.60 24.57 -13.75
N VAL A 156 31.64 25.34 -14.12
CA VAL A 156 33.06 24.98 -14.20
C VAL A 156 33.86 25.28 -12.90
N ARG A 157 35.12 24.80 -12.85
CA ARG A 157 36.14 25.04 -11.82
C ARG A 157 36.78 26.42 -12.02
N ASP A 158 37.09 27.09 -10.93
CA ASP A 158 38.04 28.21 -10.93
C ASP A 158 39.32 27.78 -10.20
N GLU A 159 40.47 28.31 -10.58
CA GLU A 159 41.76 28.03 -9.94
C GLU A 159 42.25 29.28 -9.21
N SER A 160 42.58 29.15 -7.93
CA SER A 160 43.15 30.23 -7.13
C SER A 160 44.59 29.90 -6.73
N ALA A 161 45.49 30.86 -6.92
CA ALA A 161 46.92 30.74 -6.65
C ALA A 161 47.25 30.65 -5.15
N GLU A 162 48.44 30.14 -4.83
CA GLU A 162 48.89 29.87 -3.46
C GLU A 162 49.45 31.14 -2.77
N GLU A 163 48.73 31.66 -1.78
CA GLU A 163 49.16 32.79 -0.92
C GLU A 163 49.93 32.32 0.34
N PRO A 164 50.78 33.17 0.94
CA PRO A 164 51.51 32.85 2.17
C PRO A 164 50.58 32.59 3.36
N ARG A 165 50.76 31.43 4.01
CA ARG A 165 49.78 30.85 4.94
C ARG A 165 49.74 31.56 6.32
N PRO A 166 48.55 32.03 6.78
CA PRO A 166 48.37 32.56 8.14
C PRO A 166 48.38 31.46 9.22
N LYS A 167 48.60 31.84 10.49
CA LYS A 167 48.63 30.90 11.63
C LYS A 167 47.31 30.17 11.89
N ASP A 168 46.19 30.78 11.49
CA ASP A 168 44.84 30.23 11.68
C ASP A 168 44.27 29.61 10.39
N LEU A 169 45.14 29.20 9.46
CA LEU A 169 44.74 28.62 8.19
C LEU A 169 43.83 27.39 8.42
N ASP A 170 42.71 27.37 7.69
CA ASP A 170 41.72 26.29 7.63
C ASP A 170 41.07 25.87 8.96
N VAL A 171 41.12 26.72 10.00
CA VAL A 171 40.39 26.54 11.26
C VAL A 171 38.91 26.88 11.07
N PHE A 172 37.99 26.00 11.48
CA PHE A 172 36.56 26.31 11.49
C PHE A 172 36.22 27.22 12.68
N LYS A 173 36.29 28.54 12.42
CA LYS A 173 36.01 29.58 13.42
C LYS A 173 34.52 29.81 13.67
N ASN A 174 33.66 29.57 12.67
CA ASN A 174 32.21 29.59 12.80
C ASN A 174 31.52 28.77 11.69
N GLU A 175 30.28 28.35 11.94
CA GLU A 175 29.33 28.00 10.89
C GLU A 175 28.46 29.22 10.57
N PRO A 176 28.30 29.63 9.30
CA PRO A 176 27.51 30.80 8.95
C PRO A 176 26.01 30.54 9.15
N ILE A 177 25.38 31.38 9.98
CA ILE A 177 23.93 31.45 10.17
C ILE A 177 23.29 31.91 8.85
N ILE A 178 22.34 31.14 8.33
CA ILE A 178 21.63 31.47 7.09
C ILE A 178 20.45 32.37 7.45
N TRP A 179 20.59 33.67 7.22
CA TRP A 179 19.50 34.64 7.37
C TRP A 179 18.66 34.71 6.11
N ILE A 180 17.35 34.58 6.26
CA ILE A 180 16.40 34.50 5.15
C ILE A 180 15.29 35.49 5.40
N GLY A 181 15.27 36.56 4.61
CA GLY A 181 14.17 37.52 4.53
C GLY A 181 13.34 37.24 3.27
N TYR A 182 12.02 37.15 3.40
CA TYR A 182 11.11 36.94 2.28
C TYR A 182 9.75 37.61 2.52
N SER A 183 9.04 37.89 1.44
CA SER A 183 7.65 38.36 1.49
C SER A 183 6.69 37.19 1.24
N THR A 184 5.68 37.06 2.10
CA THR A 184 4.62 36.05 1.98
C THR A 184 3.24 36.71 1.90
N VAL A 185 2.25 35.95 1.46
CA VAL A 185 0.85 36.39 1.31
C VAL A 185 -0.07 35.44 2.06
N LYS A 186 -1.28 35.88 2.47
CA LYS A 186 -2.22 35.05 3.22
C LYS A 186 -2.75 33.86 2.41
N ASN A 187 -3.01 34.06 1.12
CA ASN A 187 -3.44 33.00 0.21
C ASN A 187 -2.63 33.08 -1.10
N ILE A 188 -1.78 32.09 -1.34
CA ILE A 188 -0.90 32.03 -2.52
C ILE A 188 -1.65 31.74 -3.83
N ASN A 189 -2.90 31.26 -3.74
CA ASN A 189 -3.74 30.92 -4.89
C ASN A 189 -4.59 32.11 -5.38
N GLU A 190 -4.68 33.19 -4.59
CA GLU A 190 -5.34 34.41 -5.01
C GLU A 190 -4.40 35.25 -5.90
N GLN A 191 -4.97 35.96 -6.86
CA GLN A 191 -4.21 36.89 -7.69
C GLN A 191 -3.80 38.09 -6.83
N GLN A 192 -2.49 38.23 -6.62
CA GLN A 192 -1.94 39.34 -5.86
C GLN A 192 -2.00 40.64 -6.68
N PRO A 193 -2.15 41.80 -6.04
CA PRO A 193 -2.08 43.08 -6.74
C PRO A 193 -0.73 43.22 -7.44
N LYS A 194 -0.67 43.85 -8.62
CA LYS A 194 0.55 43.92 -9.44
C LYS A 194 1.38 45.17 -9.19
N ASN A 195 0.71 46.30 -8.93
CA ASN A 195 1.34 47.59 -8.71
C ASN A 195 0.88 48.24 -7.40
N LYS A 196 1.62 49.27 -6.95
CA LYS A 196 1.27 50.08 -5.78
C LYS A 196 -0.01 50.91 -5.96
N GLU A 197 -0.42 51.18 -7.20
CA GLU A 197 -1.70 51.84 -7.50
C GLU A 197 -2.93 50.96 -7.17
N GLU A 198 -2.77 49.64 -7.02
CA GLU A 198 -3.88 48.73 -6.75
C GLU A 198 -4.28 48.73 -5.26
N LYS A 199 -5.59 48.85 -5.01
CA LYS A 199 -6.15 48.95 -3.66
C LYS A 199 -5.83 47.69 -2.84
N GLY A 200 -5.06 47.88 -1.77
CA GLY A 200 -4.65 46.80 -0.85
C GLY A 200 -3.21 46.30 -1.05
N TRP A 201 -2.45 46.84 -2.00
CA TRP A 201 -1.03 46.50 -2.19
C TRP A 201 -0.21 46.55 -0.90
N ASP A 202 -0.31 47.64 -0.12
CA ASP A 202 0.49 47.85 1.09
C ASP A 202 0.18 46.86 2.25
N ILE A 203 -0.91 46.08 2.15
CA ILE A 203 -1.32 45.07 3.14
C ILE A 203 -1.33 43.63 2.59
N ALA A 204 -1.08 43.44 1.28
CA ALA A 204 -1.09 42.14 0.64
C ALA A 204 0.10 41.26 1.06
N TYR A 205 1.28 41.89 1.23
CA TYR A 205 2.54 41.22 1.52
C TYR A 205 2.97 41.40 2.98
N THR A 206 3.30 40.29 3.64
CA THR A 206 3.90 40.26 4.97
C THR A 206 5.39 39.94 4.85
N ALA A 207 6.26 40.82 5.34
CA ALA A 207 7.69 40.56 5.42
C ALA A 207 7.99 39.62 6.61
N VAL A 208 8.75 38.57 6.36
CA VAL A 208 9.18 37.58 7.36
C VAL A 208 10.69 37.43 7.29
N ILE A 209 11.35 37.41 8.44
CA ILE A 209 12.78 37.11 8.56
C ILE A 209 13.01 36.02 9.61
N PHE A 210 13.85 35.05 9.29
CA PHE A 210 14.32 34.04 10.23
C PHE A 210 15.79 33.66 9.96
N GLY A 211 16.45 33.09 10.97
CA GLY A 211 17.82 32.60 10.88
C GLY A 211 17.87 31.09 11.09
N CYS A 212 18.56 30.37 10.21
CA CYS A 212 18.85 28.95 10.38
C CYS A 212 20.28 28.75 10.90
N GLU A 213 20.38 28.10 12.06
CA GLU A 213 21.64 27.64 12.65
C GLU A 213 21.90 26.16 12.34
N HIS A 214 23.17 25.76 12.31
CA HIS A 214 23.59 24.42 11.92
C HIS A 214 23.80 23.52 13.15
N TYR A 215 22.98 22.47 13.28
CA TYR A 215 23.03 21.52 14.41
C TYR A 215 23.35 20.09 13.97
N GLN A 216 24.06 19.38 14.82
CA GLN A 216 24.04 17.91 14.86
C GLN A 216 22.70 17.45 15.43
N VAL A 217 22.01 16.55 14.71
CA VAL A 217 20.65 16.09 15.05
C VAL A 217 20.57 14.57 14.95
N ASN A 218 20.02 13.92 15.99
CA ASN A 218 19.64 12.52 15.92
C ASN A 218 18.24 12.43 15.28
N TYR A 219 18.16 11.84 14.08
CA TYR A 219 16.91 11.63 13.37
C TYR A 219 16.38 10.22 13.57
N THR A 220 15.10 10.09 13.95
CA THR A 220 14.37 8.83 13.81
C THR A 220 13.62 8.86 12.47
N VAL A 221 14.04 8.02 11.52
CA VAL A 221 13.46 7.97 10.17
C VAL A 221 12.73 6.65 9.97
N ARG A 222 11.51 6.71 9.43
CA ARG A 222 10.81 5.54 8.88
C ARG A 222 10.99 5.53 7.38
N PHE A 223 11.60 4.48 6.85
CA PHE A 223 11.62 4.20 5.41
C PHE A 223 10.46 3.29 5.04
N ASP A 224 9.69 3.70 4.04
CA ASP A 224 8.58 2.93 3.46
C ASP A 224 8.99 2.52 2.03
N TYR A 225 9.19 1.22 1.82
CA TYR A 225 9.53 0.63 0.52
C TYR A 225 8.29 -0.01 -0.12
N VAL A 226 7.75 0.62 -1.16
CA VAL A 226 6.51 0.19 -1.82
C VAL A 226 6.76 -0.03 -3.30
N ARG A 227 6.60 -1.28 -3.76
CA ARG A 227 6.73 -1.67 -5.18
C ARG A 227 8.03 -1.19 -5.86
N GLY A 228 9.14 -1.18 -5.12
CA GLY A 228 10.46 -0.73 -5.60
C GLY A 228 10.73 0.77 -5.43
N ALA A 229 9.72 1.58 -5.14
CA ALA A 229 9.92 2.98 -4.73
C ALA A 229 10.28 3.06 -3.24
N GLN A 230 11.38 3.74 -2.92
CA GLN A 230 11.73 4.12 -1.56
C GLN A 230 11.14 5.51 -1.24
N SER A 231 10.48 5.62 -0.10
CA SER A 231 10.07 6.90 0.48
C SER A 231 10.48 6.95 1.95
N TYR A 232 10.57 8.15 2.52
CA TYR A 232 10.98 8.32 3.91
C TYR A 232 10.08 9.32 4.64
N LYS A 233 9.93 9.13 5.94
CA LYS A 233 9.19 10.02 6.84
C LYS A 233 9.96 10.16 8.15
N ILE A 234 10.36 11.39 8.49
CA ILE A 234 11.00 11.68 9.77
C ILE A 234 9.94 11.68 10.87
N LYS A 235 10.22 10.92 11.94
CA LYS A 235 9.35 10.72 13.11
C LYS A 235 9.77 11.54 14.32
N LYS A 236 11.08 11.71 14.52
CA LYS A 236 11.65 12.46 15.64
C LYS A 236 12.93 13.17 15.19
N ARG A 237 13.19 14.33 15.79
CA ARG A 237 14.40 15.14 15.66
C ARG A 237 14.87 15.48 17.06
N GLU A 238 16.11 15.16 17.41
CA GLU A 238 16.72 15.54 18.69
C GLU A 238 17.98 16.34 18.40
N TYR A 239 17.96 17.64 18.71
CA TYR A 239 19.08 18.55 18.48
C TYR A 239 20.12 18.33 19.58
N VAL A 240 21.34 17.92 19.20
CA VAL A 240 22.40 17.52 20.14
C VAL A 240 23.30 18.71 20.49
N ARG A 241 23.90 19.34 19.48
CA ARG A 241 24.77 20.52 19.62
C ARG A 241 24.88 21.29 18.30
N LYS A 242 25.29 22.56 18.35
CA LYS A 242 25.70 23.31 17.15
C LYS A 242 26.96 22.67 16.57
N VAL A 243 27.10 22.70 15.25
CA VAL A 243 28.27 22.14 14.53
C VAL A 243 29.55 22.90 14.91
N VAL A 244 29.49 24.24 14.96
CA VAL A 244 30.50 25.09 15.60
C VAL A 244 29.78 26.08 16.50
N ASN A 245 30.03 26.01 17.82
CA ASN A 245 29.31 26.83 18.81
C ASN A 245 30.04 28.15 19.11
N THR A 246 30.01 29.08 18.16
CA THR A 246 30.65 30.39 18.26
C THR A 246 29.71 31.50 17.78
N THR A 247 29.78 32.68 18.39
CA THR A 247 29.03 33.86 17.97
C THR A 247 29.96 34.89 17.32
N PRO A 248 29.62 35.45 16.15
CA PRO A 248 30.41 36.50 15.53
C PRO A 248 30.16 37.84 16.23
N VAL A 249 31.18 38.37 16.91
CA VAL A 249 31.19 39.68 17.57
C VAL A 249 31.99 40.67 16.70
N SER A 250 31.54 41.92 16.60
CA SER A 250 32.30 42.98 15.95
C SER A 250 33.43 43.46 16.84
N GLU A 251 34.68 43.36 16.35
CA GLU A 251 35.83 43.96 17.01
C GLU A 251 35.79 45.48 16.80
N ASN A 252 35.57 46.24 17.87
CA ASN A 252 35.49 47.70 17.86
C ASN A 252 36.91 48.33 17.91
N THR A 253 37.74 48.05 16.92
CA THR A 253 39.07 48.64 16.80
C THR A 253 38.98 50.00 16.10
N PRO A 254 39.27 51.14 16.76
CA PRO A 254 39.17 52.45 16.14
C PRO A 254 40.12 52.57 14.93
N GLY A 255 39.59 53.01 13.79
CA GLY A 255 40.37 53.28 12.57
C GLY A 255 40.56 52.11 11.60
N LYS A 256 39.97 50.93 11.83
CA LYS A 256 39.92 49.83 10.84
C LYS A 256 38.49 49.36 10.59
N THR A 257 38.25 48.76 9.42
CA THR A 257 37.01 48.04 9.13
C THR A 257 36.76 46.98 10.20
N SER A 258 35.56 46.99 10.77
CA SER A 258 35.18 46.16 11.92
C SER A 258 35.27 44.67 11.60
N LYS A 259 36.38 44.05 12.02
CA LYS A 259 36.63 42.64 11.83
C LYS A 259 35.66 41.85 12.71
N LYS A 260 34.95 40.89 12.13
CA LYS A 260 34.09 39.98 12.91
C LYS A 260 34.95 38.84 13.46
N ILE A 261 35.06 38.75 14.78
CA ILE A 261 35.76 37.68 15.49
C ILE A 261 34.71 36.72 16.04
N SER A 262 34.96 35.41 15.95
CA SER A 262 34.03 34.39 16.44
C SER A 262 34.45 33.96 17.83
N VAL A 263 33.57 34.12 18.82
CA VAL A 263 33.86 33.94 20.25
C VAL A 263 32.95 32.82 20.81
N PRO A 264 33.43 31.97 21.75
CA PRO A 264 34.78 31.90 22.29
C PRO A 264 35.76 31.16 21.36
N GLU A 265 37.03 31.56 21.41
CA GLU A 265 38.13 30.94 20.65
C GLU A 265 38.36 29.47 21.03
N SER A 266 38.04 29.09 22.27
CA SER A 266 38.07 27.70 22.76
C SER A 266 37.19 26.73 21.96
N ASN A 267 36.21 27.24 21.20
CA ASN A 267 35.26 26.44 20.43
C ASN A 267 35.61 26.40 18.93
N TRP A 268 36.76 26.96 18.52
CA TRP A 268 37.26 26.84 17.15
C TRP A 268 37.71 25.40 16.89
N VAL A 269 37.28 24.82 15.76
CA VAL A 269 37.68 23.44 15.42
C VAL A 269 38.95 23.48 14.57
N HIS A 270 40.04 23.08 15.20
CA HIS A 270 41.40 23.14 14.65
C HIS A 270 41.75 21.87 13.85
N PRO A 271 42.48 21.97 12.72
CA PRO A 271 42.95 20.81 11.94
C PRO A 271 43.76 19.78 12.76
N GLN A 272 44.38 20.22 13.86
CA GLN A 272 45.13 19.36 14.78
C GLN A 272 44.23 18.37 15.55
N ASP A 273 42.97 18.72 15.86
CA ASP A 273 41.97 17.73 16.31
C ASP A 273 41.31 17.10 15.09
N PHE A 274 42.07 16.25 14.40
CA PHE A 274 41.68 15.61 13.15
C PHE A 274 40.28 14.97 13.22
N LYS A 275 39.92 14.39 14.37
CA LYS A 275 38.66 13.66 14.55
C LYS A 275 37.45 14.59 14.54
N GLU A 276 37.43 15.62 15.39
CA GLU A 276 36.32 16.58 15.41
C GLU A 276 36.36 17.50 14.17
N TYR A 277 37.55 17.77 13.63
CA TYR A 277 37.74 18.52 12.40
C TYR A 277 37.14 17.84 11.17
N CYS A 278 37.43 16.55 10.94
CA CYS A 278 36.84 15.80 9.83
C CYS A 278 35.31 15.70 9.97
N ARG A 279 34.80 15.51 11.20
CA ARG A 279 33.36 15.52 11.48
C ARG A 279 32.72 16.88 11.13
N THR A 280 33.31 17.96 11.62
CA THR A 280 32.87 19.34 11.38
C THR A 280 32.90 19.68 9.89
N ALA A 281 33.95 19.30 9.17
CA ALA A 281 34.08 19.48 7.73
C ALA A 281 32.99 18.77 6.93
N VAL A 282 32.57 17.56 7.33
CA VAL A 282 31.47 16.84 6.66
C VAL A 282 30.13 17.55 6.87
N TYR A 283 29.83 18.00 8.09
CA TYR A 283 28.65 18.85 8.31
C TYR A 283 28.75 20.13 7.48
N HIS A 284 29.88 20.86 7.53
CA HIS A 284 30.12 22.06 6.73
C HIS A 284 29.83 21.85 5.24
N VAL A 285 30.27 20.73 4.66
CA VAL A 285 30.02 20.37 3.25
C VAL A 285 28.53 20.20 2.96
N ILE A 286 27.76 19.58 3.86
CA ILE A 286 26.30 19.43 3.70
C ILE A 286 25.61 20.79 3.80
N GLY A 287 25.98 21.60 4.79
CA GLY A 287 25.50 22.97 4.93
C GLY A 287 25.85 23.85 3.73
N ASN A 288 27.07 23.74 3.20
CA ASN A 288 27.51 24.44 2.00
C ASN A 288 26.73 24.01 0.75
N GLY A 289 26.38 22.71 0.66
CA GLY A 289 25.44 22.20 -0.33
C GLY A 289 24.13 22.98 -0.34
N LEU A 290 23.45 23.11 0.81
CA LEU A 290 22.22 23.92 0.93
C LEU A 290 22.49 25.40 0.61
N ARG A 291 23.53 26.00 1.22
CA ARG A 291 23.89 27.43 1.06
C ARG A 291 24.10 27.82 -0.40
N ARG A 292 24.66 26.95 -1.23
CA ARG A 292 24.82 27.15 -2.67
C ARG A 292 23.49 27.34 -3.42
N TYR A 293 22.40 26.73 -2.95
CA TYR A 293 21.08 26.85 -3.59
C TYR A 293 20.24 28.00 -3.04
N VAL A 294 20.30 28.28 -1.74
CA VAL A 294 19.52 29.37 -1.10
C VAL A 294 20.23 30.72 -1.08
N GLY A 295 21.55 30.76 -1.25
CA GLY A 295 22.34 31.98 -1.26
C GLY A 295 22.06 32.86 -2.50
N GLY A 296 22.00 34.18 -2.29
CA GLY A 296 21.68 35.17 -3.31
C GLY A 296 20.30 35.80 -3.10
N SER A 297 19.71 36.34 -4.16
CA SER A 297 18.43 37.06 -4.14
C SER A 297 17.57 36.77 -5.36
N VAL A 298 16.24 36.73 -5.16
CA VAL A 298 15.24 36.73 -6.22
C VAL A 298 14.55 38.09 -6.21
N ASN A 299 14.63 38.85 -7.30
CA ASN A 299 13.85 40.07 -7.48
C ASN A 299 12.90 39.88 -8.67
N THR A 300 11.64 39.63 -8.35
CA THR A 300 10.56 39.33 -9.30
C THR A 300 10.12 40.55 -10.10
N ALA A 301 10.15 41.74 -9.50
CA ALA A 301 9.81 43.01 -10.17
C ALA A 301 10.80 43.37 -11.29
N THR A 302 12.03 42.88 -11.24
CA THR A 302 13.08 43.15 -12.24
C THR A 302 13.50 41.92 -13.04
N ASN A 303 12.86 40.75 -12.80
CA ASN A 303 13.26 39.44 -13.33
C ASN A 303 14.76 39.11 -13.15
N LYS A 304 15.38 39.63 -12.08
CA LYS A 304 16.78 39.37 -11.74
C LYS A 304 16.87 38.35 -10.62
N THR A 305 17.50 37.21 -10.92
CA THR A 305 17.69 36.10 -9.99
C THR A 305 19.18 35.78 -9.91
N THR A 306 19.76 35.88 -8.71
CA THR A 306 21.18 35.57 -8.44
C THR A 306 21.36 34.28 -7.64
N THR A 307 20.27 33.52 -7.45
CA THR A 307 20.20 32.34 -6.60
C THR A 307 19.53 31.17 -7.33
N TYR A 308 19.84 29.94 -6.92
CA TYR A 308 19.24 28.73 -7.50
C TYR A 308 17.99 28.25 -6.76
N ILE A 309 17.44 29.04 -5.81
CA ILE A 309 16.31 28.65 -4.97
C ILE A 309 15.06 28.23 -5.78
N LEU A 310 14.85 28.84 -6.95
CA LEU A 310 13.74 28.53 -7.87
C LEU A 310 13.86 27.14 -8.53
N LEU A 311 15.04 26.51 -8.52
CA LEU A 311 15.24 25.12 -8.97
C LEU A 311 14.92 24.08 -7.88
N THR A 312 14.70 24.52 -6.64
CA THR A 312 14.45 23.65 -5.49
C THR A 312 12.95 23.45 -5.24
N SER A 313 12.61 22.56 -4.31
CA SER A 313 11.23 22.36 -3.83
C SER A 313 10.61 23.56 -3.10
N LEU A 314 11.36 24.67 -2.93
CA LEU A 314 10.95 25.87 -2.20
C LEU A 314 10.21 26.91 -3.06
N GLY A 315 10.28 26.82 -4.39
CA GLY A 315 9.54 27.68 -5.31
C GLY A 315 8.12 27.20 -5.56
N ALA A 316 7.14 28.10 -5.56
CA ALA A 316 5.78 27.76 -5.99
C ALA A 316 5.68 27.63 -7.52
N LYS A 317 4.79 26.76 -8.01
CA LYS A 317 4.66 26.44 -9.44
C LYS A 317 3.96 27.49 -10.29
N ILE A 318 3.22 28.41 -9.66
CA ILE A 318 2.28 29.33 -10.33
C ILE A 318 2.72 30.79 -10.14
N ASN A 319 3.22 31.12 -8.96
CA ASN A 319 3.67 32.45 -8.57
C ASN A 319 5.16 32.37 -8.18
N PRO A 320 5.96 33.43 -8.38
CA PRO A 320 7.38 33.45 -7.99
C PRO A 320 7.57 33.67 -6.47
N LEU A 321 6.53 33.41 -5.68
CA LEU A 321 6.55 33.43 -4.22
C LEU A 321 7.06 32.07 -3.69
N PRO A 322 7.69 32.04 -2.51
CA PRO A 322 8.06 30.78 -1.88
C PRO A 322 6.83 29.99 -1.42
N ILE A 323 7.03 28.70 -1.17
CA ILE A 323 6.00 27.82 -0.59
C ILE A 323 5.49 28.32 0.79
N THR A 324 4.28 27.90 1.13
CA THR A 324 3.70 28.06 2.47
C THR A 324 4.59 27.41 3.53
N ASP A 325 4.95 28.16 4.57
CA ASP A 325 5.98 27.80 5.57
C ASP A 325 7.34 27.45 4.95
N LEU A 326 8.04 28.49 4.46
CA LEU A 326 9.39 28.38 3.92
C LEU A 326 10.40 27.83 4.96
N HIS A 327 10.18 28.08 6.26
CA HIS A 327 11.06 27.58 7.31
C HIS A 327 10.99 26.04 7.39
N GLN A 328 9.80 25.46 7.45
CA GLN A 328 9.63 24.00 7.36
C GLN A 328 10.12 23.46 6.00
N GLY A 329 9.88 24.21 4.92
CA GLY A 329 10.39 23.91 3.58
C GLY A 329 11.90 23.70 3.53
N ILE A 330 12.66 24.63 4.11
CA ILE A 330 14.14 24.59 4.12
C ILE A 330 14.67 23.48 5.00
N GLN A 331 14.05 23.24 6.17
CA GLN A 331 14.37 22.07 6.98
C GLN A 331 14.18 20.77 6.19
N LYS A 332 13.05 20.65 5.47
CA LYS A 332 12.78 19.50 4.62
C LYS A 332 13.78 19.35 3.46
N LEU A 333 14.16 20.45 2.79
CA LEU A 333 15.16 20.41 1.72
C LEU A 333 16.54 19.96 2.24
N TYR A 334 16.93 20.42 3.44
CA TYR A 334 18.14 19.93 4.10
C TYR A 334 18.05 18.43 4.43
N GLU A 335 16.88 17.97 4.88
CA GLU A 335 16.61 16.54 5.10
C GLU A 335 16.66 15.73 3.80
N ASP A 336 16.10 16.22 2.69
CA ASP A 336 16.17 15.59 1.36
C ASP A 336 17.63 15.46 0.89
N LEU A 337 18.48 16.48 1.12
CA LEU A 337 19.92 16.45 0.84
C LEU A 337 20.65 15.40 1.70
N VAL A 338 20.34 15.32 3.00
CA VAL A 338 20.93 14.32 3.91
C VAL A 338 20.48 12.91 3.53
N MET A 339 19.19 12.68 3.25
CA MET A 339 18.70 11.36 2.83
C MET A 339 19.24 10.94 1.46
N SER A 340 19.57 11.89 0.58
CA SER A 340 20.18 11.60 -0.73
C SER A 340 21.56 10.92 -0.61
N LEU A 341 22.27 11.05 0.52
CA LEU A 341 23.51 10.30 0.80
C LEU A 341 23.32 8.77 0.70
N PHE A 342 22.15 8.25 1.08
CA PHE A 342 21.87 6.80 0.99
C PHE A 342 21.87 6.26 -0.45
N SER A 343 21.75 7.12 -1.45
CA SER A 343 21.81 6.75 -2.87
C SER A 343 23.18 6.22 -3.30
N GLU A 344 24.24 6.54 -2.54
CA GLU A 344 25.62 6.16 -2.86
C GLU A 344 26.28 5.49 -1.65
N PRO A 345 26.21 4.15 -1.55
CA PRO A 345 26.69 3.42 -0.38
C PRO A 345 28.22 3.29 -0.30
N SER A 346 28.98 3.91 -1.21
CA SER A 346 30.44 4.06 -1.06
C SER A 346 30.87 5.20 -0.13
N PHE A 347 29.94 6.07 0.31
CA PHE A 347 30.23 7.07 1.33
C PHE A 347 30.53 6.43 2.69
N VAL A 348 31.58 6.89 3.37
CA VAL A 348 32.00 6.40 4.70
C VAL A 348 30.92 6.62 5.76
N ALA A 349 30.22 7.75 5.68
CA ALA A 349 29.05 8.04 6.51
C ALA A 349 27.89 7.02 6.35
N VAL A 350 27.81 6.25 5.26
CA VAL A 350 26.71 5.29 5.03
C VAL A 350 27.05 3.92 5.64
N ALA A 351 26.50 3.68 6.83
CA ALA A 351 26.78 2.54 7.70
C ALA A 351 25.66 1.47 7.67
N TRP A 352 25.92 0.29 8.25
CA TRP A 352 24.87 -0.69 8.55
C TRP A 352 24.09 -0.30 9.80
N ALA A 353 22.77 -0.45 9.76
CA ALA A 353 21.90 -0.09 10.89
C ALA A 353 22.08 -1.00 12.13
N SER A 354 22.60 -2.22 11.98
CA SER A 354 22.79 -3.14 13.10
C SER A 354 24.05 -2.87 13.94
N ASN A 355 25.12 -2.33 13.34
CA ASN A 355 26.44 -2.25 13.98
C ASN A 355 27.16 -0.90 13.80
N GLY A 356 26.60 0.05 13.05
CA GLY A 356 27.15 1.39 12.86
C GLY A 356 28.42 1.47 11.99
N LYS A 357 28.97 0.34 11.50
CA LYS A 357 30.18 0.30 10.66
C LYS A 357 29.88 0.65 9.19
N PRO A 358 30.84 1.22 8.43
CA PRO A 358 30.64 1.55 7.01
C PRO A 358 30.12 0.36 6.18
N SER A 359 29.09 0.59 5.39
CA SER A 359 28.39 -0.49 4.66
C SER A 359 29.09 -0.89 3.35
N GLY A 360 29.65 0.10 2.64
CA GLY A 360 30.17 -0.09 1.30
C GLY A 360 29.10 -0.55 0.30
N THR A 361 29.53 -0.86 -0.92
CA THR A 361 28.65 -1.27 -2.03
C THR A 361 28.16 -2.72 -1.96
N GLY A 362 28.45 -3.43 -0.87
CA GLY A 362 28.06 -4.83 -0.69
C GLY A 362 26.57 -5.01 -0.39
N LYS A 363 26.11 -6.26 -0.48
CA LYS A 363 24.86 -6.70 0.15
C LYS A 363 25.16 -7.15 1.58
N GLY A 364 24.22 -6.89 2.48
CA GLY A 364 24.32 -7.33 3.87
C GLY A 364 24.21 -8.86 4.01
N ASP A 365 25.04 -9.39 4.90
CA ASP A 365 25.09 -10.77 5.38
C ASP A 365 24.07 -11.04 6.51
N ALA A 366 24.28 -12.11 7.29
CA ALA A 366 23.46 -12.42 8.46
C ALA A 366 23.69 -11.45 9.64
N SER A 367 24.92 -10.92 9.84
CA SER A 367 25.25 -10.01 10.95
C SER A 367 24.76 -8.56 10.74
N THR A 368 24.43 -8.21 9.50
CA THR A 368 23.93 -6.87 9.11
C THR A 368 22.41 -6.81 8.90
N ARG A 369 21.68 -7.84 9.35
CA ARG A 369 20.22 -7.83 9.35
C ARG A 369 19.65 -6.89 10.42
N TYR A 370 18.51 -6.28 10.13
CA TYR A 370 17.84 -5.32 11.02
C TYR A 370 16.33 -5.62 11.08
N PRO A 371 15.67 -5.49 12.25
CA PRO A 371 14.22 -5.74 12.36
C PRO A 371 13.42 -4.78 11.49
N CYS A 372 12.54 -5.34 10.66
CA CYS A 372 11.68 -4.61 9.73
C CYS A 372 10.25 -5.18 9.78
N ARG A 373 9.28 -4.39 9.33
CA ARG A 373 7.92 -4.87 9.11
C ARG A 373 7.72 -5.10 7.62
N GLN A 374 7.42 -6.34 7.25
CA GLN A 374 7.04 -6.69 5.89
C GLN A 374 5.51 -6.75 5.81
N GLN A 375 4.93 -5.94 4.93
CA GLN A 375 3.52 -6.05 4.57
C GLN A 375 3.40 -6.83 3.27
N ARG A 376 2.64 -7.92 3.27
CA ARG A 376 2.32 -8.69 2.05
C ARG A 376 0.83 -8.59 1.76
N GLN A 377 0.48 -8.27 0.52
CA GLN A 377 -0.90 -8.43 0.06
C GLN A 377 -1.16 -9.92 -0.14
N THR A 378 -2.14 -10.45 0.60
CA THR A 378 -2.49 -11.87 0.61
C THR A 378 -4.00 -12.03 0.53
N THR A 379 -4.49 -13.03 -0.19
CA THR A 379 -5.90 -13.40 -0.19
C THR A 379 -6.23 -14.12 1.12
N LEU A 380 -7.01 -13.49 1.99
CA LEU A 380 -7.50 -14.09 3.22
C LEU A 380 -8.90 -14.65 2.99
N PHE A 381 -9.12 -15.89 3.39
CA PHE A 381 -10.44 -16.52 3.38
C PHE A 381 -11.16 -16.21 4.69
N VAL A 382 -12.18 -15.36 4.63
CA VAL A 382 -13.00 -14.98 5.78
C VAL A 382 -14.23 -15.89 5.81
N CYS A 383 -14.25 -16.81 6.78
CA CYS A 383 -15.43 -17.65 7.02
C CYS A 383 -16.49 -16.85 7.77
N LYS A 384 -17.69 -16.73 7.20
CA LYS A 384 -18.82 -16.06 7.86
C LYS A 384 -19.58 -17.06 8.72
N GLN A 385 -19.12 -17.25 9.95
CA GLN A 385 -19.59 -18.29 10.88
C GLN A 385 -21.12 -18.33 11.06
N VAL A 386 -21.80 -17.18 11.09
CA VAL A 386 -23.28 -17.13 11.16
C VAL A 386 -23.93 -17.70 9.90
N GLN A 387 -23.46 -17.32 8.71
CA GLN A 387 -23.99 -17.84 7.45
C GLN A 387 -23.70 -19.34 7.29
N LEU A 388 -22.50 -19.79 7.69
CA LEU A 388 -22.13 -21.20 7.73
C LEU A 388 -23.13 -21.99 8.60
N LEU A 389 -23.34 -21.58 9.85
CA LEU A 389 -24.27 -22.26 10.76
C LEU A 389 -25.71 -22.27 10.24
N CYS A 390 -26.21 -21.16 9.68
CA CYS A 390 -27.55 -21.10 9.11
C CYS A 390 -27.72 -22.05 7.91
N VAL A 391 -26.75 -22.10 6.98
CA VAL A 391 -26.85 -22.96 5.79
C VAL A 391 -26.70 -24.45 6.15
N TYR A 392 -25.82 -24.80 7.08
CA TYR A 392 -25.68 -26.17 7.57
C TYR A 392 -26.90 -26.63 8.40
N ALA A 393 -27.49 -25.75 9.22
CA ALA A 393 -28.74 -26.06 9.93
C ALA A 393 -29.91 -26.29 8.96
N ALA A 394 -30.02 -25.44 7.93
CA ALA A 394 -31.04 -25.58 6.89
C ALA A 394 -30.86 -26.87 6.05
N SER A 395 -29.62 -27.22 5.68
CA SER A 395 -29.35 -28.44 4.90
C SER A 395 -29.64 -29.72 5.70
N ILE A 396 -29.27 -29.77 6.98
CA ILE A 396 -29.61 -30.88 7.88
C ILE A 396 -31.12 -31.00 8.04
N LEU A 397 -31.83 -29.90 8.28
CA LEU A 397 -33.29 -29.89 8.42
C LEU A 397 -33.99 -30.37 7.14
N LEU A 398 -33.54 -29.92 5.97
CA LEU A 398 -34.07 -30.39 4.69
C LEU A 398 -33.79 -31.86 4.45
N ALA A 399 -32.59 -32.36 4.76
CA ALA A 399 -32.26 -33.77 4.65
C ALA A 399 -33.14 -34.65 5.56
N VAL A 400 -33.39 -34.22 6.80
CA VAL A 400 -34.31 -34.90 7.73
C VAL A 400 -35.74 -34.90 7.18
N ILE A 401 -36.24 -33.78 6.64
CA ILE A 401 -37.57 -33.74 5.98
C ILE A 401 -37.61 -34.70 4.78
N GLY A 402 -36.58 -34.71 3.93
CA GLY A 402 -36.50 -35.61 2.78
C GLY A 402 -36.55 -37.10 3.17
N VAL A 403 -35.83 -37.48 4.23
CA VAL A 403 -35.85 -38.83 4.79
C VAL A 403 -37.22 -39.17 5.38
N LEU A 404 -37.81 -38.28 6.18
CA LEU A 404 -39.15 -38.49 6.78
C LEU A 404 -40.25 -38.62 5.72
N VAL A 405 -40.23 -37.78 4.68
CA VAL A 405 -41.14 -37.84 3.53
C VAL A 405 -40.93 -39.12 2.74
N GLY A 406 -39.68 -39.58 2.56
CA GLY A 406 -39.35 -40.86 1.94
C GLY A 406 -39.90 -42.05 2.72
N ILE A 407 -39.72 -42.07 4.05
CA ILE A 407 -40.24 -43.11 4.95
C ILE A 407 -41.77 -43.12 4.97
N GLN A 408 -42.42 -41.95 5.01
CA GLN A 408 -43.88 -41.85 4.95
C GLN A 408 -44.42 -42.35 3.59
N ALA A 409 -43.76 -42.00 2.49
CA ALA A 409 -44.10 -42.52 1.17
C ALA A 409 -43.93 -44.05 1.07
N TYR A 410 -42.90 -44.61 1.70
CA TYR A 410 -42.68 -46.06 1.76
C TYR A 410 -43.79 -46.77 2.58
N ARG A 411 -44.12 -46.24 3.77
CA ARG A 411 -45.16 -46.78 4.65
C ARG A 411 -46.57 -46.75 4.04
N GLU A 412 -46.90 -45.69 3.30
CA GLU A 412 -48.21 -45.56 2.63
C GLU A 412 -48.34 -46.42 1.37
N ALA A 413 -47.23 -46.67 0.64
CA ALA A 413 -47.27 -47.38 -0.63
C ALA A 413 -47.06 -48.91 -0.51
N GLY A 414 -46.37 -49.38 0.54
CA GLY A 414 -46.13 -50.81 0.83
C GLY A 414 -45.22 -51.57 -0.14
N VAL A 415 -45.09 -51.11 -1.40
CA VAL A 415 -44.28 -51.75 -2.46
C VAL A 415 -43.58 -50.69 -3.30
N MET A 416 -42.26 -50.84 -3.52
CA MET A 416 -41.55 -50.05 -4.53
C MET A 416 -41.80 -50.61 -5.93
N LEU A 417 -42.51 -49.85 -6.77
CA LEU A 417 -42.77 -50.25 -8.16
C LEU A 417 -41.54 -50.06 -9.05
N ASN A 418 -41.16 -51.13 -9.77
CA ASN A 418 -40.04 -51.14 -10.71
C ASN A 418 -40.30 -50.19 -11.91
N MET A 419 -39.53 -49.11 -12.02
CA MET A 419 -39.64 -48.14 -13.13
C MET A 419 -38.90 -48.57 -14.41
N LYS A 420 -38.87 -49.87 -14.73
CA LYS A 420 -38.34 -50.33 -16.03
C LYS A 420 -39.27 -49.84 -17.14
N PRO A 421 -38.78 -49.28 -18.27
CA PRO A 421 -39.64 -48.78 -19.35
C PRO A 421 -40.66 -49.81 -19.85
N SER A 422 -40.28 -51.08 -19.89
CA SER A 422 -41.16 -52.22 -20.22
C SER A 422 -42.37 -52.36 -19.29
N SER A 423 -42.23 -52.03 -18.00
CA SER A 423 -43.35 -52.05 -17.04
C SER A 423 -44.33 -50.89 -17.24
N ILE A 424 -43.88 -49.78 -17.85
CA ILE A 424 -44.71 -48.61 -18.14
C ILE A 424 -45.51 -48.86 -19.42
N VAL A 425 -44.86 -49.39 -20.47
CA VAL A 425 -45.51 -49.80 -21.72
C VAL A 425 -46.53 -50.93 -21.51
N GLY A 426 -46.27 -51.84 -20.55
CA GLY A 426 -47.25 -52.87 -20.16
C GLY A 426 -48.54 -52.30 -19.55
N ALA A 427 -48.50 -51.11 -18.95
CA ALA A 427 -49.67 -50.46 -18.35
C ALA A 427 -50.44 -49.58 -19.34
N SER A 428 -49.78 -49.01 -20.36
CA SER A 428 -50.42 -48.11 -21.34
C SER A 428 -51.19 -48.84 -22.46
N LYS A 429 -50.98 -50.15 -22.64
CA LYS A 429 -51.46 -50.87 -23.83
C LYS A 429 -52.99 -51.08 -23.91
N ASN A 430 -53.73 -50.84 -22.83
CA ASN A 430 -55.18 -51.08 -22.73
C ASN A 430 -56.03 -49.80 -22.49
N GLY A 431 -55.58 -48.64 -22.96
CA GLY A 431 -56.32 -47.38 -22.82
C GLY A 431 -56.31 -46.53 -24.09
N ALA A 432 -57.34 -46.66 -24.92
CA ALA A 432 -57.59 -45.73 -26.03
C ALA A 432 -58.30 -44.48 -25.49
N LEU A 433 -57.64 -43.31 -25.54
CA LEU A 433 -58.22 -42.02 -25.20
C LEU A 433 -57.82 -40.98 -26.25
N GLY A 434 -58.82 -40.52 -27.01
CA GLY A 434 -58.72 -39.30 -27.82
C GLY A 434 -58.85 -38.05 -26.94
N ALA A 435 -58.35 -36.92 -27.43
CA ALA A 435 -58.43 -35.65 -26.73
C ALA A 435 -59.85 -35.07 -26.79
N GLU A 436 -60.42 -34.65 -25.64
CA GLU A 436 -60.87 -33.26 -25.44
C GLU A 436 -61.46 -32.94 -24.04
N SER A 437 -61.25 -31.67 -23.68
CA SER A 437 -62.04 -30.77 -22.82
C SER A 437 -62.37 -31.12 -21.36
N GLY A 438 -61.90 -30.23 -20.46
CA GLY A 438 -62.83 -29.46 -19.64
C GLY A 438 -62.90 -29.84 -18.17
N ASP A 439 -63.81 -30.73 -17.81
CA ASP A 439 -64.17 -30.99 -16.39
C ASP A 439 -64.30 -32.49 -16.06
N ALA A 440 -63.63 -33.34 -16.84
CA ALA A 440 -63.70 -34.78 -16.62
C ALA A 440 -62.74 -35.24 -15.51
N ARG A 441 -63.30 -35.95 -14.52
CA ARG A 441 -62.54 -36.86 -13.66
C ARG A 441 -62.45 -38.21 -14.34
N THR A 442 -61.22 -38.71 -14.47
CA THR A 442 -60.92 -40.05 -14.98
C THR A 442 -60.14 -40.82 -13.93
N GLY A 443 -60.41 -42.12 -13.82
CA GLY A 443 -59.71 -43.01 -12.90
C GLY A 443 -60.01 -44.47 -13.16
N TYR A 444 -59.24 -45.36 -12.54
CA TYR A 444 -59.40 -46.81 -12.70
C TYR A 444 -60.43 -47.36 -11.70
N GLY A 445 -61.67 -47.51 -12.17
CA GLY A 445 -62.78 -48.10 -11.42
C GLY A 445 -62.93 -49.60 -11.70
N LEU A 446 -63.71 -50.30 -10.87
CA LEU A 446 -64.16 -51.66 -11.19
C LEU A 446 -65.32 -51.54 -12.20
N VAL A 447 -65.16 -52.16 -13.37
CA VAL A 447 -66.23 -52.31 -14.35
C VAL A 447 -66.68 -53.77 -14.30
N GLN A 448 -67.97 -53.97 -14.12
CA GLN A 448 -68.58 -55.29 -13.98
C GLN A 448 -68.92 -55.82 -15.38
N ASP A 449 -68.19 -56.83 -15.83
CA ASP A 449 -68.47 -57.52 -17.09
C ASP A 449 -69.57 -58.57 -16.90
N ARG A 450 -70.21 -59.00 -18.00
CA ARG A 450 -71.42 -59.83 -18.00
C ARG A 450 -71.19 -61.29 -17.59
N ALA A 451 -69.94 -61.70 -17.38
CA ALA A 451 -69.54 -62.88 -16.63
C ALA A 451 -68.81 -62.39 -15.37
N GLU A 452 -69.30 -62.76 -14.18
CA GLU A 452 -69.05 -62.15 -12.85
C GLU A 452 -67.57 -62.02 -12.43
N THR A 453 -66.82 -61.16 -13.12
CA THR A 453 -65.40 -60.88 -12.86
C THR A 453 -65.19 -59.37 -12.95
N ASN A 454 -64.83 -58.77 -11.83
CA ASN A 454 -64.66 -57.33 -11.72
C ASN A 454 -63.31 -56.90 -12.32
N LEU A 455 -63.31 -56.45 -13.57
CA LEU A 455 -62.12 -55.94 -14.25
C LEU A 455 -61.92 -54.46 -13.96
N ARG A 456 -60.70 -54.06 -13.58
CA ARG A 456 -60.40 -52.66 -13.23
C ARG A 456 -59.99 -51.88 -14.48
N ALA A 457 -60.91 -51.09 -15.03
CA ALA A 457 -60.78 -50.38 -16.30
C ALA A 457 -60.90 -48.84 -16.11
N PRO A 458 -60.39 -48.02 -17.05
CA PRO A 458 -60.55 -46.57 -16.97
C PRO A 458 -62.02 -46.17 -17.17
N GLY A 459 -62.57 -45.41 -16.22
CA GLY A 459 -63.96 -44.92 -16.23
C GLY A 459 -64.05 -43.40 -16.08
N ARG A 460 -65.17 -42.85 -16.57
CA ARG A 460 -65.55 -41.42 -16.48
C ARG A 460 -66.84 -41.32 -15.65
N GLU A 461 -66.90 -40.38 -14.72
CA GLU A 461 -68.06 -40.19 -13.82
C GLU A 461 -69.31 -39.80 -14.64
N GLY A 462 -70.37 -40.62 -14.60
CA GLY A 462 -71.70 -40.27 -15.16
C GLY A 462 -72.35 -41.24 -16.17
N ASN A 463 -71.65 -42.24 -16.73
CA ASN A 463 -72.22 -43.09 -17.80
C ASN A 463 -72.37 -44.58 -17.38
N ILE A 464 -73.48 -44.91 -16.70
CA ILE A 464 -73.88 -46.30 -16.38
C ILE A 464 -75.15 -46.67 -17.18
N SER A 465 -74.98 -46.90 -18.48
CA SER A 465 -75.78 -47.80 -19.33
C SER A 465 -75.60 -47.46 -20.82
N GLN A 466 -74.71 -48.17 -21.52
CA GLN A 466 -74.82 -48.25 -22.98
C GLN A 466 -74.44 -49.64 -23.47
N GLN A 467 -75.47 -50.36 -23.90
CA GLN A 467 -75.40 -51.70 -24.45
C GLN A 467 -74.88 -51.61 -25.89
N ARG A 468 -73.68 -52.14 -26.14
CA ARG A 468 -73.01 -52.08 -27.45
C ARG A 468 -73.82 -52.86 -28.49
N ARG A 469 -74.38 -52.18 -29.50
CA ARG A 469 -74.72 -52.81 -30.79
C ARG A 469 -73.45 -52.87 -31.67
N LEU A 470 -73.49 -53.80 -32.62
CA LEU A 470 -72.42 -54.17 -33.56
C LEU A 470 -71.76 -52.96 -34.23
#